data_AF-A0A963YXG2-F1
#
_entry.id   AF-A0A963YXG2-F1
#
_cell.length_a   1.000
_cell.length_b   1.000
_cell.length_c   1.000
_cell.angle_alpha   90.00
_cell.angle_beta   90.00
_cell.angle_gamma   90.00
#
_symmetry.space_group_name_H-M   'P 1'
#
loop_
_entity.id
_entity.type
_entity.pdbx_description
1 polymer ?
#
loop_
_entity_poly.entity_id
_entity_poly.type
_entity_poly.pdbx_seq_one_letter_code
_entity_poly.pdbx_strand_id
1 'polypeptide(L)' 'MADPNPQSVFDLEADAAVEARLDAEAEAEVAAGQTVPHDKVRIWLKDLAQGRKTPPPTR' A
#
# COMPACT_ATOMS: atom_id res chain seq x y z
N MET A 1 -13.73 -29.93 -13.70
CA MET A 1 -12.34 -29.44 -13.65
C MET A 1 -12.46 -27.93 -13.42
N ALA A 2 -12.06 -27.46 -12.25
CA ALA A 2 -12.11 -26.02 -11.91
C ALA A 2 -10.84 -25.36 -12.44
N ASP A 3 -10.98 -24.26 -13.17
CA ASP A 3 -9.85 -23.41 -13.58
C ASP A 3 -9.25 -22.72 -12.33
N PRO A 4 -8.01 -23.02 -11.91
CA PRO A 4 -7.41 -22.37 -10.76
C PRO A 4 -6.47 -21.27 -11.24
N ASN A 5 -6.98 -20.31 -12.02
CA ASN A 5 -6.28 -19.04 -12.17
C ASN A 5 -7.06 -18.00 -11.38
N PRO A 6 -6.63 -17.61 -10.17
CA PRO A 6 -7.28 -16.52 -9.45
C PRO A 6 -7.24 -15.30 -10.37
N GLN A 7 -8.40 -14.67 -10.59
CA GLN A 7 -8.44 -13.44 -11.38
C GLN A 7 -7.41 -12.46 -10.83
N SER A 8 -6.58 -11.92 -11.72
CA SER A 8 -5.61 -10.91 -11.34
C SER A 8 -6.34 -9.76 -10.68
N VAL A 9 -5.79 -9.22 -9.58
CA VAL A 9 -6.32 -8.00 -8.96
C VAL A 9 -6.30 -6.83 -9.96
N PHE A 10 -5.43 -6.89 -10.97
CA PHE A 10 -5.33 -5.89 -12.04
C PHE A 10 -6.38 -6.07 -13.16
N ASP A 11 -7.09 -7.20 -13.20
CA ASP A 11 -8.15 -7.48 -14.18
C ASP A 11 -9.55 -7.15 -13.64
N LEU A 12 -9.64 -6.70 -12.38
CA LEU A 12 -10.89 -6.28 -11.74
C LEU A 12 -11.15 -4.80 -12.06
N GLU A 13 -12.38 -4.50 -12.49
CA GLU A 13 -12.81 -3.12 -12.64
C GLU A 13 -12.90 -2.47 -11.26
N ALA A 14 -12.21 -1.33 -11.09
CA ALA A 14 -12.16 -0.66 -9.81
C ALA A 14 -13.52 -0.03 -9.47
N ASP A 15 -13.97 -0.20 -8.23
CA ASP A 15 -15.18 0.45 -7.74
C ASP A 15 -14.89 1.92 -7.46
N ALA A 16 -15.41 2.81 -8.32
CA ALA A 16 -15.20 4.25 -8.22
C ALA A 16 -15.66 4.85 -6.88
N ALA A 17 -16.68 4.28 -6.22
CA ALA A 17 -17.10 4.76 -4.91
C ALA A 17 -16.11 4.35 -3.81
N VAL A 18 -15.47 3.19 -3.95
CA VAL A 18 -14.40 2.74 -3.04
C VAL A 18 -13.15 3.59 -3.22
N GLU A 19 -12.73 3.85 -4.46
CA GLU A 19 -11.58 4.72 -4.74
C GLU A 19 -11.79 6.13 -4.16
N ALA A 20 -12.92 6.77 -4.44
CA ALA A 20 -13.21 8.10 -3.93
C ALA A 20 -13.21 8.17 -2.39
N ARG A 21 -13.66 7.11 -1.72
CA ARG A 21 -13.59 7.01 -0.25
C ARG A 21 -12.16 6.91 0.25
N LEU A 22 -11.33 6.08 -0.40
CA LEU A 22 -9.93 5.86 -0.02
C LEU A 22 -9.09 7.13 -0.25
N ASP A 23 -9.34 7.87 -1.33
CA ASP A 23 -8.69 9.15 -1.59
C ASP A 23 -9.02 10.17 -0.50
N ALA A 24 -10.30 10.28 -0.11
CA ALA A 24 -10.72 11.17 0.96
C ALA A 24 -10.11 10.81 2.33
N GLU A 25 -9.95 9.51 2.62
CA GLU A 25 -9.26 9.04 3.82
C GLU A 25 -7.77 9.41 3.80
N ALA A 26 -7.09 9.21 2.66
CA ALA A 26 -5.69 9.58 2.50
C ALA A 26 -5.46 11.10 2.65
N GLU A 27 -6.34 11.92 2.09
CA GLU A 27 -6.29 13.38 2.28
C GLU A 27 -6.48 13.78 3.74
N ALA A 28 -7.37 13.09 4.47
CA ALA A 28 -7.57 13.31 5.90
C ALA A 28 -6.34 12.94 6.73
N GLU A 29 -5.66 11.84 6.41
CA GLU A 29 -4.39 11.44 7.05
C GLU A 29 -3.28 12.47 6.81
N VAL A 30 -3.18 13.00 5.58
CA VAL A 30 -2.26 14.08 5.24
C VAL A 30 -2.55 15.32 6.09
N ALA A 31 -3.83 15.71 6.19
CA ALA A 31 -4.26 16.86 7.00
C ALA A 31 -4.00 16.64 8.51
N ALA A 32 -4.14 15.41 8.99
CA ALA A 32 -3.82 15.01 10.36
C ALA A 32 -2.30 14.90 10.64
N GLY A 33 -1.46 15.11 9.62
CA GLY A 33 0.00 14.99 9.73
C GLY A 33 0.49 13.55 9.86
N GLN A 34 -0.34 12.55 9.54
CA GLN A 34 -0.01 11.12 9.58
C GLN A 34 0.80 10.71 8.35
N THR A 35 1.85 11.46 8.02
CA THR A 35 2.70 11.21 6.86
C THR A 35 4.09 10.71 7.26
N VAL A 36 4.77 10.05 6.33
CA VAL A 36 6.17 9.63 6.52
C VAL A 36 7.11 10.66 5.89
N PRO A 37 8.03 11.28 6.67
CA PRO A 37 9.02 12.20 6.12
C PRO A 37 9.87 11.58 5.02
N HIS A 38 10.20 12.36 3.99
CA HIS A 38 10.96 11.91 2.83
C HIS A 38 12.27 11.20 3.21
N ASP A 39 13.01 11.72 4.19
CA ASP A 39 14.29 11.12 4.62
C ASP A 39 14.11 9.72 5.22
N LYS A 40 13.00 9.47 5.95
CA LYS A 40 12.68 8.14 6.46
C LYS A 40 12.35 7.18 5.32
N VAL A 41 11.62 7.64 4.30
CA VAL A 41 11.34 6.85 3.09
C VAL A 41 12.65 6.49 2.37
N ARG A 42 13.58 7.44 2.23
CA ARG A 42 14.89 7.18 1.61
C ARG A 42 15.71 6.13 2.36
N ILE A 43 15.73 6.18 3.69
CA ILE A 43 16.43 5.19 4.52
C ILE A 43 15.79 3.81 4.30
N TRP A 44 14.47 3.73 4.41
CA TRP A 44 13.72 2.50 4.20
C TRP A 44 13.97 1.88 2.82
N LEU A 45 13.97 2.70 1.75
CA LEU A 45 14.28 2.22 0.38
C LEU A 45 15.71 1.68 0.26
N LYS A 46 16.70 2.30 0.93
CA LYS A 46 18.08 1.80 0.95
C LYS A 46 18.19 0.47 1.70
N ASP A 47 17.49 0.33 2.82
CA ASP A 47 17.44 -0.92 3.58
C ASP A 47 16.81 -2.04 2.75
N LEU A 48 15.70 -1.73 2.08
CA LEU A 48 15.00 -2.65 1.20
C LEU A 48 15.91 -3.11 0.03
N ALA A 49 16.63 -2.18 -0.59
CA ALA A 49 17.58 -2.49 -1.67
C ALA A 49 18.76 -3.37 -1.20
N GLN A 50 19.11 -3.30 0.08
CA GLN A 50 20.15 -4.15 0.70
C GLN A 50 19.60 -5.49 1.19
N GLY A 51 18.34 -5.82 0.88
CA GLY A 51 17.68 -7.07 1.26
C GLY A 51 17.23 -7.10 2.72
N ARG A 52 17.38 -6.00 3.48
CA ARG A 52 16.83 -5.89 4.84
C ARG A 52 15.33 -5.68 4.73
N LYS A 53 14.58 -6.77 4.86
CA LYS A 53 13.11 -6.72 4.99
C LYS A 53 12.77 -6.61 6.48
N THR A 54 11.86 -5.70 6.81
CA THR A 54 11.22 -5.72 8.12
C THR A 54 10.50 -7.05 8.29
N PRO A 55 10.69 -7.76 9.41
CA PRO A 55 9.97 -9.00 9.67
C PRO A 55 8.46 -8.73 9.65
N PRO A 56 7.64 -9.69 9.21
CA PRO A 56 6.20 -9.54 9.24
C PRO A 56 5.74 -9.26 10.68
N PRO A 57 4.69 -8.44 10.88
CA PRO A 57 4.17 -8.15 12.21
C PRO A 57 3.78 -9.46 12.91
N THR A 58 4.27 -9.65 14.13
CA THR A 58 3.87 -10.77 14.99
C THR A 58 2.54 -10.46 15.68
N ARG A 59 1.66 -11.46 15.73
CA ARG A 59 0.33 -11.37 16.34
C ARG A 59 0.39 -11.44 17.87
#